data_AF-A0A7X7FNQ0-F1
#
_entry.id   AF-A0A7X7FNQ0-F1
#
_cell.length_a   1.000
_cell.length_b   1.000
_cell.length_c   1.000
_cell.angle_alpha   90.00
_cell.angle_beta   90.00
_cell.angle_gamma   90.00
#
_symmetry.space_group_name_H-M   'P 1'
#
loop_
_entity.id
_entity.type
_entity.pdbx_description
1 polymer ?
#
loop_
_entity_poly.entity_id
_entity_poly.type
_entity_poly.pdbx_seq_one_letter_code
_entity_poly.pdbx_strand_id
1 'polypeptide(L)'
;TRVDVWLKSNRPLSGGDVQLDTQQEPGALSLRPTAPGSHEATGSFEIHRSGKVSMGVTDVEGQASRDRLTAAITVLSDQRPFVRLLEPQATSLATPDAILPVVMSAEDDYGINRLQLFRSLNESRALPQDIEVQPPAPTRRGETAELPLSRYKLDPGDEIKLYARVEDTDPAGGKGSESPVSIVRIISQAEYEKMMLVREGLEMMQSKYQEAQRRMEAVLDEIDKLRKELEKESPDSELNQEMQRRLEQLANQMQNNADEIREAAEHKLPYDLDKYLTPELMKLAKSLDEAARELEQLNKKEKKDGEQGFPRVSGPLDKLKELSERLGGEKQEYEEEATEPIEHLAKIFPLLEDEARFLNLYAQQRDLAERLASLKGRDNEDNPELKARMRDLEAEQRRLREELRQLLDDIEDHVAQLPDDERLNEFREMASKFAKDVRASGAAEAMAEGEEGLAAFSGTRGHAGGQEAADILDQFIGRCNSMGKGGQGCLKFSPTLASGLGNSIDQLLDSMGMSMGSFGMGQAGTSGYSASRNSLQNVGLYGQLPMMSQTTASGQGKDRMAAILARQTGSGADEQNPWAVDPGGKLQAAGAASAVVPVTYRSRVGSYFQRVADETAK
;
A
#
# COMPACT_ATOMS: atom_id res chain seq x y z
N THR A 1 25.02 29.14 22.30
CA THR A 1 24.63 28.57 23.61
C THR A 1 25.56 29.06 24.70
N ARG A 2 25.04 29.50 25.85
CA ARG A 2 25.86 29.85 27.02
C ARG A 2 26.15 28.60 27.85
N VAL A 3 27.40 28.41 28.24
CA VAL A 3 27.87 27.27 29.01
C VAL A 3 28.49 27.77 30.31
N ASP A 4 28.03 27.21 31.42
CA ASP A 4 28.61 27.43 32.74
C ASP A 4 29.51 26.24 33.10
N VAL A 5 30.68 26.53 33.65
CA VAL A 5 31.72 25.54 33.98
C VAL A 5 32.17 25.72 35.42
N TRP A 6 32.40 24.59 36.09
CA TRP A 6 32.96 24.51 37.43
C TRP A 6 34.08 23.46 37.43
N LEU A 7 35.27 23.85 37.90
CA LEU A 7 36.42 22.96 38.03
C LEU A 7 36.78 22.82 39.51
N LYS A 8 36.95 21.58 39.96
CA LYS A 8 37.30 21.26 41.34
C LYS A 8 38.72 20.71 41.43
N SER A 9 39.43 21.09 42.48
CA SER A 9 40.80 20.68 42.75
C SER A 9 40.97 20.25 44.20
N ASN A 10 41.88 19.31 44.46
CA ASN A 10 42.28 18.94 45.82
C ASN A 10 43.18 20.00 46.49
N ARG A 11 43.60 21.05 45.77
CA ARG A 11 44.33 22.22 46.30
C ARG A 11 43.48 23.49 46.21
N PRO A 12 43.65 24.47 47.13
CA PRO A 12 42.99 25.77 47.04
C PRO A 12 43.39 26.51 45.75
N LEU A 13 42.42 27.08 45.04
CA LEU A 13 42.60 27.69 43.73
C LEU A 13 42.67 29.22 43.80
N SER A 14 43.63 29.81 43.07
CA SER A 14 43.66 31.26 42.79
C SER A 14 42.85 31.63 41.55
N GLY A 15 42.63 30.67 40.64
CA GLY A 15 41.86 30.86 39.41
C GLY A 15 42.01 29.68 38.45
N GLY A 16 41.72 29.92 37.18
CA GLY A 16 41.94 28.97 36.09
C GLY A 16 41.77 29.61 34.73
N ASP A 17 41.96 28.83 33.68
CA ASP A 17 41.80 29.26 32.30
C ASP A 17 41.03 28.22 31.47
N VAL A 18 40.19 28.72 30.57
CA VAL A 18 39.51 27.98 29.52
C VAL A 18 40.04 28.46 28.20
N GLN A 19 40.60 27.56 27.39
CA GLN A 19 41.01 27.82 26.02
C GLN A 19 39.99 27.20 25.07
N LEU A 20 39.39 28.03 24.23
CA LEU A 20 38.51 27.61 23.14
C LEU A 20 39.30 27.60 21.84
N ASP A 21 39.63 26.41 21.36
CA ASP A 21 40.24 26.20 20.06
C ASP A 21 39.12 26.03 19.02
N THR A 22 38.73 27.16 18.43
CA THR A 22 37.87 27.24 17.25
C THR A 22 38.73 27.81 16.13
N GLN A 23 38.71 27.21 14.93
CA GLN A 23 39.69 27.37 13.83
C GLN A 23 40.03 28.80 13.33
N GLN A 24 39.60 29.88 13.99
CA GLN A 24 39.93 31.26 13.63
C GLN A 24 40.63 32.09 14.72
N GLU A 25 40.70 31.67 16.00
CA GLU A 25 41.67 32.17 16.99
C GLU A 25 41.41 31.52 18.38
N PRO A 26 42.44 31.16 19.16
CA PRO A 26 42.26 30.63 20.52
C PRO A 26 41.79 31.73 21.48
N GLY A 27 40.54 31.68 21.91
CA GLY A 27 40.02 32.55 22.96
C GLY A 27 40.38 31.98 24.34
N ALA A 28 41.17 32.70 25.13
CA ALA A 28 41.47 32.35 26.53
C ALA A 28 40.55 33.14 27.49
N LEU A 29 39.77 32.43 28.29
CA LEU A 29 38.84 32.99 29.26
C LEU A 29 39.28 32.60 30.68
N SER A 30 39.36 33.56 31.60
CA SER A 30 39.78 33.29 32.98
C SER A 30 38.61 32.83 33.85
N LEU A 31 38.83 31.75 34.60
CA LEU A 31 37.95 31.25 35.65
C LEU A 31 38.31 31.93 36.98
N ARG A 32 37.29 32.18 37.80
CA ARG A 32 37.45 32.81 39.13
C ARG A 32 37.12 31.81 40.23
N PRO A 33 37.86 31.80 41.35
CA PRO A 33 37.51 30.94 42.48
C PRO A 33 36.16 31.36 43.07
N THR A 34 35.33 30.40 43.47
CA THR A 34 33.98 30.68 44.02
C THR A 34 34.04 31.53 45.29
N ALA A 35 35.12 31.39 46.05
CA ALA A 35 35.50 32.22 47.19
C ALA A 35 37.03 32.19 47.36
N PRO A 36 37.65 33.16 48.06
CA PRO A 36 39.09 33.14 48.34
C PRO A 36 39.50 31.84 49.06
N GLY A 37 40.48 31.12 48.51
CA GLY A 37 40.93 29.82 49.05
C GLY A 37 39.99 28.65 48.76
N SER A 38 38.97 28.84 47.90
CA SER A 38 38.08 27.77 47.45
C SER A 38 38.84 26.71 46.67
N HIS A 39 38.39 25.47 46.80
CA HIS A 39 38.84 24.34 45.97
C HIS A 39 38.13 24.28 44.61
N GLU A 40 37.33 25.29 44.28
CA GLU A 40 36.49 25.36 43.09
C GLU A 40 36.63 26.71 42.37
N ALA A 41 36.77 26.64 41.05
CA ALA A 41 36.80 27.80 40.15
C ALA A 41 35.68 27.69 39.10
N THR A 42 35.04 28.83 38.81
CA THR A 42 33.84 28.90 37.97
C THR A 42 33.97 29.99 36.90
N GLY A 43 33.21 29.82 35.82
CA GLY A 43 33.11 30.80 34.75
C GLY A 43 32.06 30.41 33.73
N SER A 44 31.73 31.34 32.84
CA SER A 44 30.74 31.13 31.79
C SER A 44 31.24 31.67 30.46
N PHE A 45 30.94 30.97 29.37
CA PHE A 45 31.30 31.41 28.02
C PHE A 45 30.23 31.01 27.01
N GLU A 46 30.25 31.64 25.84
CA GLU A 46 29.32 31.34 24.76
C GLU A 46 30.00 30.53 23.67
N ILE A 47 29.28 29.50 23.19
CA ILE A 47 29.69 28.66 22.09
C ILE A 47 28.85 29.03 20.87
N HIS A 48 29.54 29.39 19.78
CA HIS A 48 28.94 29.68 18.47
C HIS A 48 29.42 28.73 17.36
N ARG A 49 30.53 28.00 17.55
CA ARG A 49 31.13 27.10 16.55
C ARG A 49 31.70 25.84 17.21
N SER A 50 31.79 24.76 16.43
CA SER A 50 32.48 23.52 16.83
C SER A 50 33.98 23.77 17.06
N GLY A 51 34.59 23.00 17.95
CA GLY A 51 36.00 23.17 18.32
C GLY A 51 36.42 22.27 19.47
N LYS A 52 37.51 22.61 20.14
CA LYS A 52 37.98 21.89 21.33
C LYS A 52 38.09 22.87 22.49
N VAL A 53 37.59 22.49 23.66
CA VAL A 53 37.80 23.25 24.89
C VAL A 53 38.86 22.56 25.74
N SER A 54 39.87 23.32 26.18
CA SER A 54 40.89 22.85 27.12
C SER A 54 40.86 23.72 28.37
N MET A 55 40.86 23.10 29.53
CA MET A 55 40.65 23.76 30.81
C MET A 55 41.76 23.43 31.79
N GLY A 56 42.30 24.46 32.42
CA GLY A 56 43.31 24.35 33.47
C GLY A 56 42.92 25.15 34.70
N VAL A 57 43.45 24.75 35.86
CA VAL A 57 43.31 25.50 37.11
C VAL A 57 44.67 25.89 37.65
N THR A 58 44.73 26.97 38.43
CA THR A 58 45.94 27.46 39.07
C THR A 58 45.71 27.55 40.57
N ASP A 59 46.62 27.00 41.36
CA ASP A 59 46.52 27.06 42.82
C ASP A 59 46.91 28.43 43.40
N VAL A 60 46.69 28.62 44.70
CA VAL A 60 47.07 29.86 45.41
C VAL A 60 48.58 30.14 45.45
N GLU A 61 49.42 29.16 45.10
CA GLU A 61 50.88 29.29 45.01
C GLU A 61 51.34 29.62 43.57
N GLY A 62 50.40 29.79 42.64
CA GLY A 62 50.67 30.10 41.24
C GLY A 62 51.07 28.89 40.38
N GLN A 63 50.87 27.67 40.88
CA GLN A 63 51.19 26.45 40.12
C GLN A 63 49.98 26.03 39.28
N ALA A 64 50.19 25.90 37.97
CA ALA A 64 49.17 25.40 37.05
C ALA A 64 48.98 23.88 37.17
N SER A 65 47.76 23.41 36.90
CA SER A 65 47.46 21.98 36.85
C SER A 65 48.29 21.28 35.79
N ARG A 66 48.85 20.12 36.12
CA ARG A 66 49.72 19.34 35.21
C ARG A 66 48.93 18.81 34.01
N ASP A 67 47.72 18.33 34.26
CA ASP A 67 46.81 17.85 33.23
C ASP A 67 45.73 18.91 32.98
N ARG A 68 45.45 19.15 31.69
CA ARG A 68 44.33 20.00 31.27
C ARG A 68 43.16 19.14 30.83
N LEU A 69 41.99 19.40 31.39
CA LEU A 69 40.77 18.70 30.99
C LEU A 69 40.39 19.19 29.60
N THR A 70 40.28 18.27 28.65
CA THR A 70 39.99 18.64 27.27
C THR A 70 38.74 17.92 26.78
N ALA A 71 37.82 18.66 26.17
CA ALA A 71 36.58 18.13 25.61
C ALA A 71 36.35 18.66 24.19
N ALA A 72 35.73 17.84 23.33
CA ALA A 72 35.31 18.28 22.00
C ALA A 72 33.95 18.99 22.10
N ILE A 73 33.83 20.11 21.40
CA ILE A 73 32.59 20.87 21.25
C ILE A 73 32.08 20.62 19.83
N THR A 74 30.86 20.12 19.71
CA THR A 74 30.14 20.02 18.43
C THR A 74 28.93 20.93 18.49
N VAL A 75 28.88 21.93 17.60
CA VAL A 75 27.70 22.78 17.40
C VAL A 75 26.90 22.19 16.26
N LEU A 76 25.66 21.79 16.56
CA LEU A 76 24.70 21.36 15.56
C LEU A 76 23.98 22.59 15.02
N SER A 77 23.90 22.71 13.70
CA SER A 77 23.05 23.70 13.07
C SER A 77 21.61 23.25 13.19
N ASP A 78 20.76 24.11 13.74
CA ASP A 78 19.32 23.90 13.84
C ASP A 78 18.70 23.79 12.45
N GLN A 79 17.99 22.70 12.20
CA GLN A 79 17.37 22.43 10.90
C GLN A 79 15.95 22.99 10.85
N ARG A 80 15.37 23.08 9.65
CA ARG A 80 13.94 23.38 9.54
C ARG A 80 13.16 22.10 9.81
N PRO A 81 11.98 22.19 10.45
CA PRO A 81 11.11 21.04 10.59
C PRO A 81 10.70 20.54 9.20
N PHE A 82 10.28 19.30 9.11
CA PHE A 82 9.86 18.64 7.89
C PHE A 82 8.46 18.05 8.06
N VAL A 83 7.59 18.22 7.05
CA VAL A 83 6.24 17.64 7.06
C VAL A 83 5.89 17.05 5.69
N ARG A 84 5.18 15.93 5.70
CA ARG A 84 4.64 15.27 4.50
C ARG A 84 3.22 14.77 4.74
N LEU A 85 2.44 14.76 3.67
CA LEU A 85 1.21 13.98 3.57
C LEU A 85 1.59 12.59 3.06
N LEU A 86 1.27 11.56 3.85
CA LEU A 86 1.39 10.16 3.43
C LEU A 86 0.15 9.75 2.65
N GLU A 87 -1.01 10.18 3.12
CA GLU A 87 -2.32 10.02 2.46
C GLU A 87 -3.08 11.36 2.54
N PRO A 88 -3.85 11.74 1.52
CA PRO A 88 -3.93 11.10 0.21
C PRO A 88 -2.65 11.26 -0.62
N GLN A 89 -2.43 10.36 -1.58
CA GLN A 89 -1.36 10.48 -2.56
C GLN A 89 -1.46 11.81 -3.34
N ALA A 90 -0.36 12.26 -3.94
CA ALA A 90 -0.27 13.57 -4.61
C ALA A 90 -1.38 13.82 -5.64
N THR A 91 -1.78 12.79 -6.37
CA THR A 91 -3.01 12.78 -7.18
C THR A 91 -3.91 11.67 -6.65
N SER A 92 -5.16 12.01 -6.39
CA SER A 92 -6.12 11.08 -5.80
C SER A 92 -7.51 11.34 -6.36
N LEU A 93 -8.36 10.33 -6.29
CA LEU A 93 -9.75 10.35 -6.74
C LEU A 93 -10.66 9.88 -5.61
N ALA A 94 -11.77 10.56 -5.40
CA ALA A 94 -12.73 10.19 -4.37
C ALA A 94 -14.18 10.29 -4.85
N THR A 95 -15.06 9.49 -4.27
CA THR A 95 -16.51 9.66 -4.44
C THR A 95 -17.04 10.73 -3.48
N PRO A 96 -18.18 11.39 -3.78
CA PRO A 96 -18.75 12.43 -2.91
C PRO A 96 -19.02 11.97 -1.48
N ASP A 97 -19.29 10.68 -1.28
CA ASP A 97 -19.64 10.10 0.02
C ASP A 97 -18.47 9.42 0.75
N ALA A 98 -17.25 9.47 0.18
CA ALA A 98 -16.08 8.84 0.78
C ALA A 98 -15.69 9.47 2.13
N ILE A 99 -15.03 8.68 2.98
CA ILE A 99 -14.31 9.17 4.15
C ILE A 99 -12.83 9.20 3.76
N LEU A 100 -12.30 10.41 3.55
CA LEU A 100 -10.92 10.59 3.10
C LEU A 100 -9.96 10.67 4.30
N PRO A 101 -9.03 9.72 4.47
CA PRO A 101 -8.00 9.82 5.51
C PRO A 101 -6.88 10.78 5.08
N VAL A 102 -6.56 11.74 5.93
CA VAL A 102 -5.42 12.64 5.75
C VAL A 102 -4.36 12.28 6.78
N VAL A 103 -3.34 11.53 6.34
CA VAL A 103 -2.25 11.05 7.19
C VAL A 103 -1.06 11.99 7.03
N MET A 104 -0.70 12.68 8.12
CA MET A 104 0.42 13.62 8.20
C MET A 104 1.57 13.03 9.00
N SER A 105 2.79 13.28 8.56
CA SER A 105 4.02 12.95 9.30
C SER A 105 4.92 14.18 9.36
N ALA A 106 5.19 14.64 10.57
CA ALA A 106 6.05 15.77 10.87
C ALA A 106 7.25 15.34 11.72
N GLU A 107 8.43 15.87 11.42
CA GLU A 107 9.67 15.62 12.14
C GLU A 107 10.48 16.91 12.33
N ASP A 108 11.11 17.04 13.48
CA ASP A 108 12.00 18.14 13.86
C ASP A 108 13.12 17.63 14.78
N ASP A 109 14.27 18.30 14.85
CA ASP A 109 15.39 17.93 15.71
C ASP A 109 15.23 18.44 17.15
N TYR A 110 14.51 19.54 17.39
CA TYR A 110 14.32 20.14 18.71
C TYR A 110 12.91 20.00 19.27
N GLY A 111 11.89 20.00 18.41
CA GLY A 111 10.51 19.78 18.77
C GLY A 111 9.54 20.58 17.90
N ILE A 112 8.41 19.96 17.62
CA ILE A 112 7.30 20.54 16.89
C ILE A 112 6.46 21.37 17.84
N ASN A 113 6.24 22.64 17.50
CA ASN A 113 5.39 23.56 18.26
C ASN A 113 3.96 23.61 17.69
N ARG A 114 3.84 23.60 16.36
CA ARG A 114 2.54 23.70 15.68
C ARG A 114 2.48 22.78 14.47
N LEU A 115 1.35 22.12 14.29
CA LEU A 115 1.00 21.35 13.09
C LEU A 115 -0.38 21.79 12.61
N GLN A 116 -0.52 22.08 11.32
CA GLN A 116 -1.76 22.53 10.72
C GLN A 116 -2.03 21.79 9.41
N LEU A 117 -3.29 21.44 9.17
CA LEU A 117 -3.78 20.97 7.89
C LEU A 117 -4.50 22.11 7.16
N PHE A 118 -4.14 22.38 5.93
CA PHE A 118 -4.82 23.32 5.06
C PHE A 118 -5.66 22.57 4.03
N ARG A 119 -6.90 23.04 3.84
CA ARG A 119 -7.83 22.50 2.84
C ARG A 119 -8.49 23.62 2.03
N SER A 120 -8.58 23.43 0.72
CA SER A 120 -9.37 24.26 -0.18
C SER A 120 -10.20 23.40 -1.13
N LEU A 121 -11.32 23.94 -1.58
CA LEU A 121 -12.21 23.35 -2.56
C LEU A 121 -12.15 24.22 -3.83
N ASN A 122 -11.78 23.64 -4.96
CA ASN A 122 -11.55 24.31 -6.24
C ASN A 122 -10.55 25.46 -6.07
N GLU A 123 -10.98 26.68 -6.38
CA GLU A 123 -10.19 27.91 -6.23
C GLU A 123 -10.53 28.70 -4.96
N SER A 124 -11.14 28.05 -3.96
CA SER A 124 -11.44 28.68 -2.68
C SER A 124 -10.18 28.91 -1.84
N ARG A 125 -10.26 29.83 -0.88
CA ARG A 125 -9.15 30.09 0.05
C ARG A 125 -8.90 28.84 0.91
N ALA A 126 -7.64 28.44 1.03
CA ALA A 126 -7.21 27.41 1.95
C ALA A 126 -7.49 27.80 3.41
N LEU A 127 -8.23 26.95 4.12
CA LEU A 127 -8.57 27.15 5.53
C LEU A 127 -7.66 26.29 6.41
N PRO A 128 -7.01 26.87 7.44
CA PRO A 128 -6.21 26.11 8.38
C PRO A 128 -7.10 25.36 9.38
N GLN A 129 -6.70 24.14 9.70
CA GLN A 129 -7.18 23.35 10.82
C GLN A 129 -5.98 23.04 11.71
N ASP A 130 -5.98 23.57 12.94
CA ASP A 130 -4.94 23.28 13.92
C ASP A 130 -5.04 21.84 14.41
N ILE A 131 -3.90 21.16 14.46
CA ILE A 131 -3.76 19.78 14.95
C ILE A 131 -3.05 19.85 16.31
N GLU A 132 -3.73 19.40 17.37
CA GLU A 132 -3.30 19.63 18.76
C GLU A 132 -1.94 19.00 19.10
N VAL A 133 -0.89 19.78 19.31
CA VAL A 133 0.44 19.27 19.73
C VAL A 133 0.52 19.27 21.26
N GLN A 134 0.64 18.10 21.89
CA GLN A 134 0.76 18.01 23.34
C GLN A 134 2.17 18.36 23.83
N PRO A 135 2.33 19.13 24.92
CA PRO A 135 3.61 19.34 25.56
C PRO A 135 4.05 18.10 26.37
N PRO A 136 5.36 17.77 26.44
CA PRO A 136 6.48 18.48 25.81
C PRO A 136 6.49 18.34 24.28
N ALA A 137 6.98 19.37 23.59
CA ALA A 137 7.02 19.43 22.14
C ALA A 137 7.70 18.17 21.55
N PRO A 138 6.99 17.36 20.76
CA PRO A 138 7.55 16.12 20.24
C PRO A 138 8.46 16.40 19.05
N THR A 139 9.56 15.66 18.93
CA THR A 139 10.45 15.72 17.75
C THR A 139 9.89 14.98 16.54
N ARG A 140 8.87 14.13 16.74
CA ARG A 140 8.17 13.41 15.68
C ARG A 140 6.69 13.31 16.01
N ARG A 141 5.85 13.48 14.99
CA ARG A 141 4.42 13.32 15.13
C ARG A 141 3.78 12.78 13.86
N GLY A 142 3.09 11.65 14.01
CA GLY A 142 2.11 11.16 13.03
C GLY A 142 0.70 11.54 13.48
N GLU A 143 -0.15 11.96 12.55
CA GLU A 143 -1.57 12.25 12.82
C GLU A 143 -2.42 11.80 11.64
N THR A 144 -3.60 11.25 11.91
CA THR A 144 -4.61 10.93 10.90
C THR A 144 -5.87 11.75 11.15
N ALA A 145 -6.24 12.62 10.21
CA ALA A 145 -7.49 13.36 10.23
C ALA A 145 -8.48 12.76 9.22
N GLU A 146 -9.66 12.36 9.67
CA GLU A 146 -10.72 11.85 8.80
C GLU A 146 -11.57 13.01 8.25
N LEU A 147 -11.72 13.04 6.92
CA LEU A 147 -12.54 14.03 6.21
C LEU A 147 -13.74 13.33 5.56
N PRO A 148 -14.91 13.28 6.24
CA PRO A 148 -16.13 12.73 5.66
C PRO A 148 -16.66 13.66 4.56
N LEU A 149 -16.47 13.27 3.30
CA LEU A 149 -16.76 14.09 2.12
C LEU A 149 -18.27 14.36 1.95
N SER A 150 -19.11 13.43 2.42
CA SER A 150 -20.58 13.54 2.37
C SER A 150 -21.12 14.81 3.05
N ARG A 151 -20.38 15.40 4.00
CA ARG A 151 -20.77 16.64 4.69
C ARG A 151 -20.62 17.89 3.82
N TYR A 152 -19.85 17.82 2.74
CA TYR A 152 -19.47 18.97 1.92
C TYR A 152 -20.32 19.12 0.67
N LYS A 153 -21.23 18.18 0.38
CA LYS A 153 -22.14 18.20 -0.79
C LYS A 153 -21.39 18.46 -2.09
N LEU A 154 -20.37 17.65 -2.33
CA LEU A 154 -19.48 17.78 -3.47
C LEU A 154 -20.14 17.23 -4.73
N ASP A 155 -19.84 17.85 -5.87
CA ASP A 155 -20.27 17.36 -7.18
C ASP A 155 -19.09 16.66 -7.89
N PRO A 156 -19.36 15.62 -8.72
CA PRO A 156 -18.34 15.07 -9.60
C PRO A 156 -17.69 16.16 -10.46
N GLY A 157 -16.36 16.23 -10.44
CA GLY A 157 -15.56 17.28 -11.06
C GLY A 157 -14.95 18.28 -10.08
N ASP A 158 -15.43 18.34 -8.83
CA ASP A 158 -14.81 19.17 -7.79
C ASP A 158 -13.38 18.70 -7.46
N GLU A 159 -12.51 19.62 -7.05
CA GLU A 159 -11.15 19.35 -6.62
C GLU A 159 -10.90 19.82 -5.19
N ILE A 160 -10.40 18.94 -4.33
CA ILE A 160 -9.93 19.28 -2.98
C ILE A 160 -8.41 19.33 -3.01
N LYS A 161 -7.84 20.46 -2.60
CA LYS A 161 -6.38 20.62 -2.46
C LYS A 161 -6.03 20.60 -0.97
N LEU A 162 -5.04 19.77 -0.61
CA LEU A 162 -4.60 19.53 0.77
C LEU A 162 -3.10 19.75 0.88
N TYR A 163 -2.66 20.44 1.94
CA TYR A 163 -1.25 20.49 2.33
C TYR A 163 -1.13 20.69 3.84
N ALA A 164 -0.04 20.24 4.44
CA ALA A 164 0.24 20.41 5.86
C ALA A 164 1.36 21.44 6.06
N ARG A 165 1.31 22.12 7.21
CA ARG A 165 2.34 23.06 7.66
C ARG A 165 2.77 22.72 9.07
N VAL A 166 4.08 22.74 9.32
CA VAL A 166 4.68 22.51 10.63
C VAL A 166 5.55 23.70 11.03
N GLU A 167 5.59 24.03 12.31
CA GLU A 167 6.47 25.04 12.89
C GLU A 167 7.21 24.46 14.10
N ASP A 168 8.50 24.76 14.20
CA ASP A 168 9.38 24.31 15.29
C ASP A 168 9.24 25.16 16.56
N THR A 169 10.03 24.80 17.57
CA THR A 169 10.08 25.45 18.88
C THR A 169 11.16 26.56 18.99
N ASP A 170 11.72 27.05 17.88
CA ASP A 170 12.81 28.06 17.91
C ASP A 170 12.36 29.33 18.68
N PRO A 171 13.00 29.66 19.82
CA PRO A 171 12.66 30.84 20.62
C PRO A 171 12.88 32.17 19.90
N ALA A 172 13.71 32.21 18.86
CA ALA A 172 13.95 33.40 18.05
C ALA A 172 12.85 33.66 17.00
N GLY A 173 11.88 32.76 16.90
CA GLY A 173 10.77 32.78 15.95
C GLY A 173 10.73 31.47 15.17
N GLY A 174 9.72 30.65 15.45
CA GLY A 174 9.64 29.29 14.94
C GLY A 174 9.79 29.21 13.42
N LYS A 175 10.69 28.35 12.93
CA LYS A 175 10.83 28.13 11.49
C LYS A 175 9.75 27.16 11.05
N GLY A 176 9.11 27.49 9.93
CA GLY A 176 8.09 26.66 9.33
C GLY A 176 8.56 25.91 8.08
N SER A 177 7.86 24.84 7.76
CA SER A 177 7.87 24.18 6.44
C SER A 177 6.47 23.69 6.06
N GLU A 178 6.27 23.48 4.76
CA GLU A 178 5.01 23.02 4.18
C GLU A 178 5.25 21.76 3.36
N SER A 179 4.25 20.88 3.31
CA SER A 179 4.28 19.70 2.44
C SER A 179 3.98 20.08 0.98
N PRO A 180 4.32 19.21 0.02
CA PRO A 180 3.69 19.27 -1.30
C PRO A 180 2.16 19.23 -1.19
N VAL A 181 1.48 19.79 -2.21
CA VAL A 181 0.03 19.77 -2.31
C VAL A 181 -0.44 18.43 -2.86
N SER A 182 -1.40 17.79 -2.17
CA SER A 182 -2.17 16.68 -2.71
C SER A 182 -3.48 17.20 -3.32
N ILE A 183 -3.83 16.70 -4.51
CA ILE A 183 -5.06 17.03 -5.23
C ILE A 183 -5.95 15.80 -5.26
N VAL A 184 -7.15 15.94 -4.68
CA VAL A 184 -8.20 14.92 -4.69
C VAL A 184 -9.32 15.39 -5.60
N ARG A 185 -9.51 14.74 -6.75
CA ARG A 185 -10.62 15.04 -7.66
C ARG A 185 -11.82 14.15 -7.36
N ILE A 186 -12.99 14.76 -7.27
CA ILE A 186 -14.25 14.06 -7.03
C ILE A 186 -14.74 13.45 -8.34
N ILE A 187 -15.05 12.16 -8.31
CA ILE A 187 -15.56 11.40 -9.46
C ILE A 187 -16.93 10.80 -9.14
N SER A 188 -17.69 10.47 -10.17
CA SER A 188 -18.97 9.79 -9.96
C SER A 188 -18.78 8.36 -9.43
N GLN A 189 -19.81 7.83 -8.77
CA GLN A 189 -19.83 6.44 -8.29
C GLN A 189 -19.60 5.43 -9.44
N ALA A 190 -20.19 5.67 -10.62
CA ALA A 190 -20.02 4.81 -11.79
C ALA A 190 -18.58 4.84 -12.35
N GLU A 191 -17.93 6.00 -12.34
CA GLU A 191 -16.51 6.11 -12.73
C GLU A 191 -15.60 5.41 -11.72
N TYR A 192 -15.89 5.56 -10.42
CA TYR A 192 -15.17 4.87 -9.35
C TYR A 192 -15.27 3.35 -9.51
N GLU A 193 -16.47 2.82 -9.71
CA GLU A 193 -16.71 1.39 -9.94
C GLU A 193 -15.97 0.90 -11.17
N LYS A 194 -15.97 1.67 -12.26
CA LYS A 194 -15.18 1.33 -13.46
C LYS A 194 -13.67 1.28 -13.17
N MET A 195 -13.15 2.21 -12.38
CA MET A 195 -11.73 2.21 -12.01
C MET A 195 -11.38 1.07 -11.03
N MET A 196 -12.29 0.71 -10.13
CA MET A 196 -12.14 -0.46 -9.28
C MET A 196 -12.24 -1.76 -10.08
N LEU A 197 -13.08 -1.84 -11.10
CA LEU A 197 -13.10 -2.98 -12.03
C LEU A 197 -11.76 -3.16 -12.75
N VAL A 198 -11.11 -2.05 -13.12
CA VAL A 198 -9.79 -2.02 -13.77
C VAL A 198 -8.67 -2.44 -12.82
N ARG A 199 -8.74 -2.08 -11.52
CA ARG A 199 -7.68 -2.38 -10.54
C ARG A 199 -7.87 -3.70 -9.80
N GLU A 200 -9.11 -3.97 -9.40
CA GLU A 200 -9.51 -4.97 -8.40
C GLU A 200 -10.63 -5.86 -8.95
N GLY A 201 -10.78 -5.98 -10.28
CA GLY A 201 -11.89 -6.70 -10.91
C GLY A 201 -12.10 -8.13 -10.41
N LEU A 202 -11.00 -8.86 -10.24
CA LEU A 202 -11.01 -10.22 -9.70
C LEU A 202 -11.29 -10.25 -8.19
N GLU A 203 -10.74 -9.31 -7.42
CA GLU A 203 -10.98 -9.20 -5.98
C GLU A 203 -12.45 -8.84 -5.67
N MET A 204 -13.05 -7.96 -6.48
CA MET A 204 -14.47 -7.65 -6.37
C MET A 204 -15.35 -8.86 -6.69
N MET A 205 -14.97 -9.65 -7.70
CA MET A 205 -15.65 -10.91 -7.99
C MET A 205 -15.52 -11.86 -6.79
N GLN A 206 -14.31 -12.09 -6.28
CA GLN A 206 -14.10 -12.91 -5.09
C GLN A 206 -14.95 -12.45 -3.90
N SER A 207 -14.92 -11.16 -3.58
CA SER A 207 -15.67 -10.60 -2.45
C SER A 207 -17.17 -10.86 -2.61
N LYS A 208 -17.73 -10.61 -3.80
CA LYS A 208 -19.14 -10.84 -4.12
C LYS A 208 -19.57 -12.28 -3.83
N TYR A 209 -18.83 -13.27 -4.32
CA TYR A 209 -19.21 -14.68 -4.16
C TYR A 209 -18.86 -15.25 -2.78
N GLN A 210 -17.73 -14.85 -2.17
CA GLN A 210 -17.35 -15.28 -0.82
C GLN A 210 -18.26 -14.67 0.26
N GLU A 211 -18.81 -13.47 0.05
CA GLU A 211 -19.74 -12.87 1.01
C GLU A 211 -21.02 -13.68 1.15
N ALA A 212 -21.57 -14.19 0.04
CA ALA A 212 -22.72 -15.08 0.06
C ALA A 212 -22.41 -16.39 0.80
N GLN A 213 -21.23 -16.98 0.59
CA GLN A 213 -20.77 -18.17 1.34
C GLN A 213 -20.68 -17.89 2.84
N ARG A 214 -20.08 -16.76 3.25
CA ARG A 214 -19.97 -16.36 4.67
C ARG A 214 -21.34 -16.15 5.33
N ARG A 215 -22.30 -15.57 4.61
CA ARG A 215 -23.68 -15.39 5.09
C ARG A 215 -24.38 -16.72 5.32
N MET A 216 -24.23 -17.66 4.38
CA MET A 216 -24.76 -19.03 4.53
C MET A 216 -24.12 -19.76 5.71
N GLU A 217 -22.81 -19.65 5.88
CA GLU A 217 -22.09 -20.22 7.02
C GLU A 217 -22.58 -19.65 8.35
N ALA A 218 -22.77 -18.34 8.46
CA ALA A 218 -23.33 -17.72 9.66
C ALA A 218 -24.74 -18.23 10.00
N VAL A 219 -25.59 -18.48 8.98
CA VAL A 219 -26.92 -19.07 9.17
C VAL A 219 -26.80 -20.51 9.68
N LEU A 220 -25.92 -21.33 9.11
CA LEU A 220 -25.68 -22.71 9.53
C LEU A 220 -25.17 -22.78 10.97
N ASP A 221 -24.28 -21.87 11.37
CA ASP A 221 -23.78 -21.76 12.74
C ASP A 221 -24.91 -21.44 13.73
N GLU A 222 -25.81 -20.52 13.38
CA GLU A 222 -26.98 -20.21 14.23
C GLU A 222 -27.99 -21.37 14.29
N ILE A 223 -28.20 -22.10 13.19
CA ILE A 223 -28.99 -23.34 13.19
C ILE A 223 -28.38 -24.35 14.17
N ASP A 224 -27.06 -24.58 14.12
CA ASP A 224 -26.40 -25.55 15.00
C ASP A 224 -26.47 -25.14 16.49
N LYS A 225 -26.32 -23.83 16.79
CA LYS A 225 -26.50 -23.31 18.15
C LYS A 225 -27.91 -23.56 18.67
N LEU A 226 -28.94 -23.21 17.90
CA LEU A 226 -30.34 -23.42 18.31
C LEU A 226 -30.68 -24.91 18.43
N ARG A 227 -30.16 -25.75 17.52
CA ARG A 227 -30.30 -27.21 17.61
C ARG A 227 -29.75 -27.74 18.93
N LYS A 228 -28.50 -27.38 19.28
CA LYS A 228 -27.86 -27.82 20.54
C LYS A 228 -28.55 -27.30 21.79
N GLU A 229 -29.21 -26.14 21.73
CA GLU A 229 -30.03 -25.62 22.83
C GLU A 229 -31.32 -26.43 22.98
N LEU A 230 -32.02 -26.71 21.88
CA LEU A 230 -33.24 -27.52 21.88
C LEU A 230 -32.99 -28.99 22.25
N GLU A 231 -31.82 -29.55 21.96
CA GLU A 231 -31.44 -30.91 22.39
C GLU A 231 -31.26 -31.05 23.91
N LYS A 232 -31.06 -29.94 24.64
CA LYS A 232 -30.98 -29.94 26.11
C LYS A 232 -32.36 -29.92 26.76
N GLU A 233 -33.38 -29.53 26.01
CA GLU A 233 -34.77 -29.53 26.45
C GLU A 233 -35.41 -30.91 26.23
N SER A 234 -36.50 -31.18 26.94
CA SER A 234 -37.23 -32.45 26.74
C SER A 234 -37.97 -32.44 25.40
N PRO A 235 -37.90 -33.49 24.57
CA PRO A 235 -38.57 -33.49 23.25
C PRO A 235 -40.08 -33.25 23.28
N ASP A 236 -40.72 -33.61 24.39
CA ASP A 236 -42.16 -33.43 24.64
C ASP A 236 -42.51 -32.14 25.39
N SER A 237 -41.53 -31.32 25.78
CA SER A 237 -41.83 -30.03 26.42
C SER A 237 -42.33 -29.01 25.39
N GLU A 238 -43.13 -28.09 25.89
CA GLU A 238 -43.57 -26.91 25.15
C GLU A 238 -42.38 -26.00 24.83
N LEU A 239 -42.33 -25.50 23.60
CA LEU A 239 -41.31 -24.54 23.20
C LEU A 239 -41.50 -23.23 23.96
N ASN A 240 -40.49 -22.82 24.73
CA ASN A 240 -40.56 -21.60 25.51
C ASN A 240 -40.55 -20.34 24.61
N GLN A 241 -41.04 -19.21 25.15
CA GLN A 241 -41.14 -17.94 24.40
C GLN A 241 -39.79 -17.39 23.95
N GLU A 242 -38.70 -17.70 24.66
CA GLU A 242 -37.36 -17.27 24.28
C GLU A 242 -36.90 -17.97 23.00
N MET A 243 -37.06 -19.30 22.94
CA MET A 243 -36.73 -20.10 21.77
C MET A 243 -37.59 -19.74 20.56
N GLN A 244 -38.88 -19.43 20.75
CA GLN A 244 -39.74 -18.91 19.69
C GLN A 244 -39.19 -17.61 19.08
N ARG A 245 -38.78 -16.66 19.94
CA ARG A 245 -38.19 -15.40 19.46
C ARG A 245 -36.88 -15.64 18.72
N ARG A 246 -36.06 -16.59 19.18
CA ARG A 246 -34.81 -16.94 18.49
C ARG A 246 -35.06 -17.59 17.13
N LEU A 247 -36.04 -18.48 17.01
CA LEU A 247 -36.46 -19.05 15.72
C LEU A 247 -36.99 -17.98 14.76
N GLU A 248 -37.77 -17.02 15.27
CA GLU A 248 -38.24 -15.87 14.49
C GLU A 248 -37.09 -14.95 14.06
N GLN A 249 -36.11 -14.72 14.95
CA GLN A 249 -34.90 -13.98 14.61
C GLN A 249 -34.08 -14.69 13.52
N LEU A 250 -33.91 -16.02 13.62
CA LEU A 250 -33.22 -16.81 12.60
C LEU A 250 -33.95 -16.73 11.25
N ALA A 251 -35.28 -16.87 11.23
CA ALA A 251 -36.07 -16.73 10.00
C ALA A 251 -35.91 -15.34 9.37
N ASN A 252 -35.97 -14.27 10.18
CA ASN A 252 -35.74 -12.90 9.70
C ASN A 252 -34.31 -12.71 9.18
N GLN A 253 -33.31 -13.28 9.84
CA GLN A 253 -31.91 -13.25 9.39
C GLN A 253 -31.73 -13.98 8.05
N MET A 254 -32.34 -15.15 7.88
CA MET A 254 -32.34 -15.90 6.62
C MET A 254 -32.96 -15.07 5.49
N GLN A 255 -34.11 -14.42 5.74
CA GLN A 255 -34.80 -13.58 4.76
C GLN A 255 -33.95 -12.36 4.37
N ASN A 256 -33.36 -11.65 5.34
CA ASN A 256 -32.48 -10.51 5.06
C ASN A 256 -31.25 -10.94 4.26
N ASN A 257 -30.61 -12.05 4.63
CA ASN A 257 -29.47 -12.58 3.90
C ASN A 257 -29.85 -12.99 2.46
N ALA A 258 -31.03 -13.59 2.27
CA ALA A 258 -31.52 -13.92 0.94
C ALA A 258 -31.74 -12.67 0.07
N ASP A 259 -32.29 -11.61 0.64
CA ASP A 259 -32.51 -10.33 -0.04
C ASP A 259 -31.18 -9.67 -0.44
N GLU A 260 -30.20 -9.64 0.47
CA GLU A 260 -28.87 -9.08 0.20
C GLU A 260 -28.09 -9.90 -0.84
N ILE A 261 -28.18 -11.24 -0.82
CA ILE A 261 -27.59 -12.10 -1.87
C ILE A 261 -28.26 -11.85 -3.22
N ARG A 262 -29.59 -11.61 -3.24
CA ARG A 262 -30.32 -11.31 -4.48
C ARG A 262 -29.92 -9.96 -5.05
N GLU A 263 -29.77 -8.94 -4.21
CA GLU A 263 -29.27 -7.62 -4.61
C GLU A 263 -27.86 -7.75 -5.22
N ALA A 264 -26.95 -8.50 -4.57
CA ALA A 264 -25.63 -8.78 -5.13
C ALA A 264 -25.71 -9.51 -6.48
N ALA A 265 -26.64 -10.45 -6.66
CA ALA A 265 -26.85 -11.16 -7.92
C ALA A 265 -27.38 -10.24 -9.04
N GLU A 266 -28.15 -9.19 -8.71
CA GLU A 266 -28.64 -8.19 -9.67
C GLU A 266 -27.53 -7.24 -10.15
N HIS A 267 -26.53 -6.98 -9.30
CA HIS A 267 -25.34 -6.22 -9.63
C HIS A 267 -24.37 -7.04 -10.51
N LYS A 268 -24.58 -6.99 -11.82
CA LYS A 268 -23.77 -7.70 -12.82
C LYS A 268 -22.39 -7.06 -12.98
N LEU A 269 -21.35 -7.87 -12.84
CA LEU A 269 -20.00 -7.52 -13.24
C LEU A 269 -19.85 -7.68 -14.76
N PRO A 270 -18.95 -6.92 -15.41
CA PRO A 270 -18.74 -6.97 -16.85
C PRO A 270 -17.92 -8.21 -17.30
N TYR A 271 -17.96 -9.30 -16.54
CA TYR A 271 -17.22 -10.53 -16.80
C TYR A 271 -18.19 -11.64 -17.18
N ASP A 272 -17.83 -12.47 -18.17
CA ASP A 272 -18.65 -13.59 -18.59
C ASP A 272 -18.83 -14.61 -17.46
N LEU A 273 -17.79 -14.84 -16.66
CA LEU A 273 -17.80 -15.71 -15.49
C LEU A 273 -18.86 -15.29 -14.49
N ASP A 274 -19.04 -13.99 -14.25
CA ASP A 274 -20.12 -13.49 -13.38
C ASP A 274 -21.51 -13.87 -13.92
N LYS A 275 -21.70 -13.85 -15.24
CA LYS A 275 -22.97 -14.29 -15.86
C LYS A 275 -23.24 -15.78 -15.64
N TYR A 276 -22.19 -16.59 -15.64
CA TYR A 276 -22.29 -18.04 -15.40
C TYR A 276 -22.51 -18.39 -13.93
N LEU A 277 -21.95 -17.60 -13.01
CA LEU A 277 -22.01 -17.85 -11.57
C LEU A 277 -23.20 -17.18 -10.87
N THR A 278 -23.78 -16.13 -11.44
CA THR A 278 -24.98 -15.45 -10.92
C THR A 278 -26.16 -16.41 -10.63
N PRO A 279 -26.45 -17.44 -11.46
CA PRO A 279 -27.46 -18.44 -11.14
C PRO A 279 -27.24 -19.16 -9.79
N GLU A 280 -25.99 -19.40 -9.40
CA GLU A 280 -25.67 -20.04 -8.12
C GLU A 280 -25.99 -19.12 -6.93
N LEU A 281 -25.74 -17.81 -7.05
CA LEU A 281 -26.20 -16.82 -6.06
C LEU A 281 -27.74 -16.81 -5.94
N MET A 282 -28.44 -16.86 -7.06
CA MET A 282 -29.91 -16.88 -7.07
C MET A 282 -30.47 -18.17 -6.45
N LYS A 283 -29.83 -19.32 -6.69
CA LYS A 283 -30.17 -20.60 -6.08
C LYS A 283 -29.98 -20.55 -4.57
N LEU A 284 -28.84 -20.04 -4.10
CA LEU A 284 -28.54 -19.88 -2.68
C LEU A 284 -29.55 -18.95 -1.96
N ALA A 285 -29.86 -17.79 -2.57
CA ALA A 285 -30.86 -16.87 -2.03
C ALA A 285 -32.25 -17.52 -1.95
N LYS A 286 -32.65 -18.26 -2.97
CA LYS A 286 -33.94 -18.97 -2.99
C LYS A 286 -34.03 -20.02 -1.88
N SER A 287 -32.95 -20.76 -1.63
CA SER A 287 -32.94 -21.77 -0.59
C SER A 287 -33.02 -21.21 0.82
N LEU A 288 -32.40 -20.04 1.06
CA LEU A 288 -32.54 -19.28 2.31
C LEU A 288 -33.98 -18.76 2.49
N ASP A 289 -34.57 -18.19 1.44
CA ASP A 289 -35.99 -17.76 1.43
C ASP A 289 -36.94 -18.92 1.79
N GLU A 290 -36.72 -20.10 1.19
CA GLU A 290 -37.53 -21.29 1.46
C GLU A 290 -37.34 -21.77 2.91
N ALA A 291 -36.10 -21.79 3.42
CA ALA A 291 -35.80 -22.12 4.81
C ALA A 291 -36.46 -21.14 5.80
N ALA A 292 -36.41 -19.83 5.53
CA ALA A 292 -37.04 -18.80 6.34
C ALA A 292 -38.56 -19.02 6.43
N ARG A 293 -39.21 -19.27 5.30
CA ARG A 293 -40.66 -19.53 5.23
C ARG A 293 -41.06 -20.79 5.97
N GLU A 294 -40.24 -21.84 5.92
CA GLU A 294 -40.49 -23.09 6.64
C GLU A 294 -40.44 -22.88 8.16
N LEU A 295 -39.44 -22.14 8.66
CA LEU A 295 -39.34 -21.77 10.07
C LEU A 295 -40.50 -20.88 10.52
N GLU A 296 -40.89 -19.89 9.72
CA GLU A 296 -42.06 -19.07 10.02
C GLU A 296 -43.36 -19.88 10.11
N GLN A 297 -43.55 -20.85 9.20
CA GLN A 297 -44.75 -21.69 9.20
C GLN A 297 -44.81 -22.60 10.42
N LEU A 298 -43.68 -23.11 10.88
CA LEU A 298 -43.58 -23.87 12.12
C LEU A 298 -43.91 -23.01 13.33
N ASN A 299 -43.44 -21.77 13.35
CA ASN A 299 -43.73 -20.84 14.43
C ASN A 299 -45.21 -20.35 14.42
N LYS A 300 -45.89 -20.37 13.27
CA LYS A 300 -47.30 -19.94 13.10
C LYS A 300 -48.35 -21.05 13.36
N LYS A 301 -47.98 -22.33 13.37
CA LYS A 301 -48.93 -23.46 13.48
C LYS A 301 -49.08 -23.97 14.93
N GLU A 302 -50.03 -23.38 15.64
CA GLU A 302 -50.90 -24.06 16.64
C GLU A 302 -52.21 -23.27 16.84
N LYS A 303 -53.07 -23.30 15.80
CA LYS A 303 -54.47 -22.86 15.85
C LYS A 303 -55.40 -23.99 15.39
N LYS A 304 -55.34 -25.15 16.03
CA LYS A 304 -56.37 -26.18 15.89
C LYS A 304 -56.85 -26.57 17.29
N ASP A 305 -58.14 -26.39 17.51
CA ASP A 305 -58.94 -26.90 18.63
C ASP A 305 -58.80 -26.23 20.00
N GLY A 306 -58.77 -24.89 20.05
CA GLY A 306 -59.21 -24.11 21.22
C GLY A 306 -58.35 -24.19 22.50
N GLU A 307 -57.34 -25.04 22.55
CA GLU A 307 -56.29 -25.04 23.57
C GLU A 307 -55.03 -24.35 23.02
N GLN A 308 -54.57 -23.32 23.73
CA GLN A 308 -53.29 -22.65 23.48
C GLN A 308 -52.16 -23.61 23.90
N GLY A 309 -51.80 -24.55 23.03
CA GLY A 309 -50.53 -25.25 23.15
C GLY A 309 -49.40 -24.39 22.58
N PHE A 310 -48.17 -24.68 23.00
CA PHE A 310 -46.97 -24.29 22.28
C PHE A 310 -46.46 -25.50 21.48
N PRO A 311 -45.88 -25.30 20.27
CA PRO A 311 -45.34 -26.41 19.50
C PRO A 311 -44.31 -27.17 20.34
N ARG A 312 -44.36 -28.50 20.31
CA ARG A 312 -43.39 -29.33 21.03
C ARG A 312 -41.99 -29.13 20.46
N VAL A 313 -40.98 -29.17 21.34
CA VAL A 313 -39.55 -29.04 20.99
C VAL A 313 -39.12 -29.97 19.85
N SER A 314 -39.69 -31.18 19.76
CA SER A 314 -39.39 -32.15 18.69
C SER A 314 -39.60 -31.62 17.27
N GLY A 315 -40.67 -30.85 17.01
CA GLY A 315 -40.97 -30.33 15.67
C GLY A 315 -39.91 -29.35 15.14
N PRO A 316 -39.62 -28.25 15.87
CA PRO A 316 -38.55 -27.33 15.53
C PRO A 316 -37.17 -27.99 15.49
N LEU A 317 -36.89 -28.93 16.41
CA LEU A 317 -35.62 -29.64 16.43
C LEU A 317 -35.39 -30.49 15.17
N ASP A 318 -36.39 -31.27 14.76
CA ASP A 318 -36.32 -32.09 13.55
C ASP A 318 -36.18 -31.21 12.31
N LYS A 319 -36.89 -30.07 12.27
CA LYS A 319 -36.75 -29.14 11.15
C LYS A 319 -35.38 -28.49 11.09
N LEU A 320 -34.80 -28.06 12.21
CA LEU A 320 -33.45 -27.50 12.22
C LEU A 320 -32.41 -28.52 11.76
N LYS A 321 -32.59 -29.81 12.04
CA LYS A 321 -31.73 -30.89 11.49
C LYS A 321 -31.86 -30.99 9.98
N GLU A 322 -33.08 -31.04 9.46
CA GLU A 322 -33.36 -31.08 8.01
C GLU A 322 -32.76 -29.86 7.29
N LEU A 323 -32.96 -28.66 7.84
CA LEU A 323 -32.41 -27.42 7.27
C LEU A 323 -30.88 -27.40 7.33
N SER A 324 -30.28 -27.85 8.44
CA SER A 324 -28.82 -27.93 8.57
C SER A 324 -28.20 -28.85 7.51
N GLU A 325 -28.81 -30.01 7.25
CA GLU A 325 -28.34 -30.95 6.23
C GLU A 325 -28.52 -30.39 4.82
N ARG A 326 -29.71 -29.84 4.51
CA ARG A 326 -30.00 -29.28 3.17
C ARG A 326 -29.14 -28.07 2.85
N LEU A 327 -29.14 -27.07 3.72
CA LEU A 327 -28.36 -25.84 3.52
C LEU A 327 -26.85 -26.13 3.59
N GLY A 328 -26.43 -27.13 4.36
CA GLY A 328 -25.04 -27.61 4.38
C GLY A 328 -24.61 -28.20 3.03
N GLY A 329 -25.45 -29.02 2.42
CA GLY A 329 -25.21 -29.56 1.08
C GLY A 329 -25.20 -28.49 -0.01
N GLU A 330 -26.13 -27.54 0.05
CA GLU A 330 -26.17 -26.41 -0.90
C GLU A 330 -24.99 -25.45 -0.72
N LYS A 331 -24.52 -25.23 0.51
CA LYS A 331 -23.27 -24.47 0.77
C LYS A 331 -22.09 -25.15 0.07
N GLN A 332 -21.97 -26.47 0.23
CA GLN A 332 -20.87 -27.24 -0.36
C GLN A 332 -20.93 -27.20 -1.89
N GLU A 333 -22.11 -27.39 -2.48
CA GLU A 333 -22.30 -27.28 -3.93
C GLU A 333 -21.95 -25.87 -4.44
N TYR A 334 -22.39 -24.82 -3.74
CA TYR A 334 -22.02 -23.44 -4.05
C TYR A 334 -20.52 -23.18 -3.94
N GLU A 335 -19.85 -23.78 -2.96
CA GLU A 335 -18.41 -23.68 -2.77
C GLU A 335 -17.66 -24.32 -3.96
N GLU A 336 -18.04 -25.54 -4.34
CA GLU A 336 -17.44 -26.29 -5.46
C GLU A 336 -17.72 -25.62 -6.83
N GLU A 337 -18.92 -25.07 -7.04
CA GLU A 337 -19.33 -24.53 -8.33
C GLU A 337 -19.05 -23.03 -8.52
N ALA A 338 -18.95 -22.25 -7.44
CA ALA A 338 -18.77 -20.80 -7.51
C ALA A 338 -17.49 -20.29 -6.86
N THR A 339 -17.22 -20.60 -5.58
CA THR A 339 -16.09 -19.95 -4.88
C THR A 339 -14.74 -20.60 -5.20
N GLU A 340 -14.63 -21.94 -5.19
CA GLU A 340 -13.38 -22.64 -5.51
C GLU A 340 -12.83 -22.27 -6.91
N PRO A 341 -13.64 -22.19 -7.99
CA PRO A 341 -13.15 -21.76 -9.29
C PRO A 341 -12.58 -20.34 -9.29
N ILE A 342 -13.19 -19.40 -8.56
CA ILE A 342 -12.69 -18.01 -8.47
C ILE A 342 -11.42 -17.96 -7.63
N GLU A 343 -11.33 -18.73 -6.54
CA GLU A 343 -10.12 -18.82 -5.73
C GLU A 343 -8.95 -19.41 -6.50
N HIS A 344 -9.17 -20.47 -7.27
CA HIS A 344 -8.15 -21.03 -8.15
C HIS A 344 -7.75 -20.04 -9.24
N LEU A 345 -8.71 -19.36 -9.87
CA LEU A 345 -8.43 -18.31 -10.84
C LEU A 345 -7.51 -17.24 -10.23
N ALA A 346 -7.80 -16.74 -9.04
CA ALA A 346 -6.96 -15.72 -8.39
C ALA A 346 -5.57 -16.20 -8.01
N LYS A 347 -5.39 -17.49 -7.72
CA LYS A 347 -4.05 -18.03 -7.47
C LYS A 347 -3.20 -18.09 -8.73
N ILE A 348 -3.81 -18.30 -9.90
CA ILE A 348 -3.08 -18.36 -11.17
C ILE A 348 -3.01 -17.01 -11.91
N PHE A 349 -3.91 -16.09 -11.60
CA PHE A 349 -4.05 -14.81 -12.29
C PHE A 349 -2.76 -13.96 -12.30
N PRO A 350 -1.97 -13.88 -11.21
CA PRO A 350 -0.70 -13.14 -11.23
C PRO A 350 0.26 -13.61 -12.34
N LEU A 351 0.32 -14.93 -12.60
CA LEU A 351 1.15 -15.46 -13.68
C LEU A 351 0.58 -15.16 -15.08
N LEU A 352 -0.74 -15.03 -15.21
CA LEU A 352 -1.38 -14.57 -16.45
C LEU A 352 -1.11 -13.07 -16.68
N GLU A 353 -1.11 -12.26 -15.62
CA GLU A 353 -0.69 -10.86 -15.68
C GLU A 353 0.78 -10.75 -16.12
N ASP A 354 1.67 -11.57 -15.56
CA ASP A 354 3.08 -11.59 -15.93
C ASP A 354 3.30 -11.97 -17.40
N GLU A 355 2.54 -12.92 -17.93
CA GLU A 355 2.55 -13.24 -19.35
C GLU A 355 2.19 -12.00 -20.19
N ALA A 356 1.11 -11.29 -19.83
CA ALA A 356 0.70 -10.08 -20.55
C ALA A 356 1.70 -8.92 -20.38
N ARG A 357 2.37 -8.80 -19.21
CA ARG A 357 3.49 -7.86 -19.00
C ARG A 357 4.66 -8.18 -19.93
N PHE A 358 5.00 -9.46 -20.09
CA PHE A 358 6.07 -9.88 -20.99
C PHE A 358 5.77 -9.50 -22.45
N LEU A 359 4.55 -9.78 -22.91
CA LEU A 359 4.11 -9.42 -24.28
C LEU A 359 4.18 -7.90 -24.51
N ASN A 360 3.76 -7.11 -23.51
CA ASN A 360 3.85 -5.65 -23.58
C ASN A 360 5.31 -5.16 -23.63
N LEU A 361 6.17 -5.71 -22.78
CA LEU A 361 7.59 -5.40 -22.74
C LEU A 361 8.26 -5.72 -24.08
N TYR A 362 7.96 -6.89 -24.66
CA TYR A 362 8.42 -7.25 -26.00
C TYR A 362 7.98 -6.23 -27.06
N ALA A 363 6.70 -5.83 -27.06
CA ALA A 363 6.19 -4.84 -28.01
C ALA A 363 6.91 -3.49 -27.87
N GLN A 364 7.16 -3.04 -26.64
CA GLN A 364 7.92 -1.81 -26.37
C GLN A 364 9.39 -1.94 -26.82
N GLN A 365 10.04 -3.07 -26.55
CA GLN A 365 11.42 -3.32 -27.00
C GLN A 365 11.51 -3.33 -28.52
N ARG A 366 10.54 -3.91 -29.22
CA ARG A 366 10.48 -3.94 -30.68
C ARG A 366 10.27 -2.55 -31.28
N ASP A 367 9.37 -1.75 -30.72
CA ASP A 367 9.17 -0.36 -31.12
C ASP A 367 10.44 0.49 -30.86
N LEU A 368 11.10 0.29 -29.71
CA LEU A 368 12.38 0.94 -29.41
C LEU A 368 13.45 0.55 -30.43
N ALA A 369 13.59 -0.73 -30.78
CA ALA A 369 14.53 -1.20 -31.79
C ALA A 369 14.28 -0.53 -33.17
N GLU A 370 13.02 -0.37 -33.57
CA GLU A 370 12.63 0.32 -34.81
C GLU A 370 13.00 1.81 -34.77
N ARG A 371 12.73 2.50 -33.66
CA ARG A 371 13.14 3.91 -33.48
C ARG A 371 14.66 4.06 -33.49
N LEU A 372 15.39 3.13 -32.87
CA LEU A 372 16.85 3.08 -32.86
C LEU A 372 17.44 2.85 -34.25
N ALA A 373 16.73 2.19 -35.18
CA ALA A 373 17.20 1.99 -36.54
C ALA A 373 17.51 3.30 -37.27
N SER A 374 16.81 4.38 -36.93
CA SER A 374 17.08 5.74 -37.46
C SER A 374 18.43 6.33 -37.04
N LEU A 375 19.07 5.78 -36.00
CA LEU A 375 20.37 6.19 -35.49
C LEU A 375 21.53 5.35 -36.05
N LYS A 376 21.23 4.27 -36.80
CA LYS A 376 22.25 3.40 -37.38
C LYS A 376 23.19 4.19 -38.30
N GLY A 377 24.49 4.04 -38.08
CA GLY A 377 25.55 4.74 -38.82
C GLY A 377 25.81 6.19 -38.36
N ARG A 378 25.05 6.70 -37.38
CA ARG A 378 25.25 8.03 -36.79
C ARG A 378 26.03 7.93 -35.49
N ASP A 379 27.29 7.53 -35.59
CA ASP A 379 28.14 7.30 -34.42
C ASP A 379 29.00 8.52 -34.09
N ASN A 380 29.01 8.93 -32.83
CA ASN A 380 29.83 10.04 -32.30
C ASN A 380 29.65 11.38 -33.06
N GLU A 381 28.51 11.57 -33.73
CA GLU A 381 28.20 12.83 -34.39
C GLU A 381 28.06 13.95 -33.36
N ASP A 382 28.71 15.09 -33.61
CA ASP A 382 28.66 16.24 -32.72
C ASP A 382 27.43 17.11 -32.98
N ASN A 383 26.25 16.53 -32.75
CA ASN A 383 24.95 17.19 -32.83
C ASN A 383 24.24 17.12 -31.46
N PRO A 384 24.00 18.27 -30.80
CA PRO A 384 23.35 18.32 -29.49
C PRO A 384 21.95 17.68 -29.46
N GLU A 385 21.14 17.85 -30.51
CA GLU A 385 19.79 17.28 -30.58
C GLU A 385 19.82 15.75 -30.69
N LEU A 386 20.76 15.24 -31.48
CA LEU A 386 20.96 13.81 -31.66
C LEU A 386 21.46 13.16 -30.36
N LYS A 387 22.42 13.79 -29.67
CA LYS A 387 22.94 13.34 -28.38
C LYS A 387 21.85 13.35 -27.31
N ALA A 388 21.00 14.38 -27.25
CA ALA A 388 19.86 14.42 -26.35
C ALA A 388 18.89 13.26 -26.63
N ARG A 389 18.52 13.06 -27.90
CA ARG A 389 17.66 11.93 -28.31
C ARG A 389 18.26 10.57 -27.95
N MET A 390 19.58 10.38 -28.06
CA MET A 390 20.25 9.15 -27.64
C MET A 390 20.16 8.92 -26.13
N ARG A 391 20.25 9.99 -25.31
CA ARG A 391 20.05 9.90 -23.84
C ARG A 391 18.62 9.55 -23.46
N ASP A 392 17.64 10.07 -24.17
CA ASP A 392 16.23 9.73 -23.94
C ASP A 392 15.97 8.24 -24.24
N LEU A 393 16.48 7.74 -25.38
CA LEU A 393 16.35 6.33 -25.75
C LEU A 393 17.19 5.40 -24.87
N GLU A 394 18.35 5.85 -24.37
CA GLU A 394 19.15 5.13 -23.37
C GLU A 394 18.35 4.92 -22.08
N ALA A 395 17.71 5.98 -21.58
CA ALA A 395 16.88 5.91 -20.38
C ALA A 395 15.69 4.96 -20.57
N GLU A 396 15.08 4.96 -21.75
CA GLU A 396 14.01 4.02 -22.11
C GLU A 396 14.52 2.56 -22.19
N GLN A 397 15.66 2.32 -22.84
CA GLN A 397 16.28 0.98 -22.91
C GLN A 397 16.63 0.44 -21.52
N ARG A 398 17.20 1.30 -20.65
CA ARG A 398 17.51 0.95 -19.27
C ARG A 398 16.26 0.60 -18.47
N ARG A 399 15.18 1.36 -18.66
CA ARG A 399 13.89 1.11 -18.02
C ARG A 399 13.34 -0.26 -18.43
N LEU A 400 13.31 -0.56 -19.73
CA LEU A 400 12.84 -1.86 -20.23
C LEU A 400 13.67 -3.04 -19.69
N ARG A 401 14.99 -2.85 -19.57
CA ARG A 401 15.88 -3.88 -18.99
C ARG A 401 15.57 -4.15 -17.52
N GLU A 402 15.31 -3.11 -16.75
CA GLU A 402 14.94 -3.26 -15.34
C GLU A 402 13.54 -3.86 -15.18
N GLU A 403 12.58 -3.44 -16.03
CA GLU A 403 11.23 -4.03 -16.07
C GLU A 403 11.27 -5.52 -16.43
N LEU A 404 12.14 -5.95 -17.35
CA LEU A 404 12.33 -7.36 -17.69
C LEU A 404 12.87 -8.14 -16.50
N ARG A 405 13.89 -7.60 -15.82
CA ARG A 405 14.47 -8.25 -14.65
C ARG A 405 13.44 -8.42 -13.55
N GLN A 406 12.73 -7.35 -13.21
CA GLN A 406 11.69 -7.37 -12.20
C GLN A 406 10.59 -8.36 -12.55
N LEU A 407 10.12 -8.37 -13.80
CA LEU A 407 9.13 -9.33 -14.27
C LEU A 407 9.57 -10.80 -14.09
N LEU A 408 10.85 -11.10 -14.36
CA LEU A 408 11.35 -12.47 -14.18
C LEU A 408 11.51 -12.86 -12.70
N ASP A 409 11.79 -11.90 -11.82
CA ASP A 409 11.77 -12.10 -10.37
C ASP A 409 10.32 -12.34 -9.90
N ASP A 410 9.37 -11.51 -10.34
CA ASP A 410 7.93 -11.61 -10.02
C ASP A 410 7.35 -12.97 -10.46
N ILE A 411 7.68 -13.47 -11.67
CA ILE A 411 7.23 -14.79 -12.13
C ILE A 411 7.72 -15.91 -11.21
N GLU A 412 8.98 -15.85 -10.77
CA GLU A 412 9.55 -16.88 -9.87
C GLU A 412 8.87 -16.85 -8.49
N ASP A 413 8.58 -15.66 -7.96
CA ASP A 413 7.88 -15.47 -6.71
C ASP A 413 6.42 -15.96 -6.81
N HIS A 414 5.69 -15.60 -7.86
CA HIS A 414 4.33 -16.08 -8.09
C HIS A 414 4.28 -17.61 -8.28
N VAL A 415 5.25 -18.19 -8.99
CA VAL A 415 5.39 -19.65 -9.11
C VAL A 415 5.60 -20.29 -7.74
N ALA A 416 6.34 -19.68 -6.83
CA ALA A 416 6.56 -20.21 -5.47
C ALA A 416 5.30 -20.13 -4.60
N GLN A 417 4.43 -19.15 -4.83
CA GLN A 417 3.18 -18.94 -4.07
C GLN A 417 2.02 -19.82 -4.53
N LEU A 418 2.11 -20.47 -5.70
CA LEU A 418 1.08 -21.39 -6.17
C LEU A 418 0.85 -22.52 -5.14
N PRO A 419 -0.39 -22.96 -4.90
CA PRO A 419 -0.69 -24.05 -3.97
C PRO A 419 -0.14 -25.40 -4.48
N ASP A 420 0.17 -26.31 -3.56
CA ASP A 420 0.52 -27.70 -3.86
C ASP A 420 -0.71 -28.48 -4.35
N ASP A 421 -1.04 -28.29 -5.63
CA ASP A 421 -2.11 -28.98 -6.35
C ASP A 421 -1.52 -29.65 -7.60
N GLU A 422 -1.74 -30.97 -7.75
CA GLU A 422 -1.25 -31.74 -8.89
C GLU A 422 -1.72 -31.17 -10.23
N ARG A 423 -2.90 -30.54 -10.29
CA ARG A 423 -3.45 -29.92 -11.49
C ARG A 423 -2.62 -28.72 -11.98
N LEU A 424 -1.85 -28.09 -11.09
CA LEU A 424 -1.04 -26.92 -11.38
C LEU A 424 0.44 -27.25 -11.63
N ASN A 425 0.86 -28.50 -11.47
CA ASN A 425 2.27 -28.89 -11.62
C ASN A 425 2.82 -28.57 -13.02
N GLU A 426 2.07 -28.90 -14.08
CA GLU A 426 2.48 -28.58 -15.45
C GLU A 426 2.62 -27.07 -15.67
N PHE A 427 1.69 -26.29 -15.12
CA PHE A 427 1.73 -24.83 -15.21
C PHE A 427 2.92 -24.24 -14.44
N ARG A 428 3.18 -24.73 -13.23
CA ARG A 428 4.33 -24.36 -12.39
C ARG A 428 5.65 -24.64 -13.09
N GLU A 429 5.81 -25.83 -13.66
CA GLU A 429 7.01 -26.21 -14.41
C GLU A 429 7.20 -25.33 -15.65
N MET A 430 6.12 -25.06 -16.38
CA MET A 430 6.16 -24.23 -17.59
C MET A 430 6.60 -22.79 -17.28
N ALA A 431 5.99 -22.16 -16.27
CA ALA A 431 6.33 -20.79 -15.86
C ALA A 431 7.76 -20.70 -15.28
N SER A 432 8.17 -21.66 -14.43
CA SER A 432 9.54 -21.70 -13.90
C SER A 432 10.58 -21.88 -15.02
N LYS A 433 10.29 -22.75 -15.99
CA LYS A 433 11.17 -22.97 -17.13
C LYS A 433 11.23 -21.75 -18.04
N PHE A 434 10.09 -21.07 -18.26
CA PHE A 434 10.04 -19.84 -19.03
C PHE A 434 10.97 -18.76 -18.44
N ALA A 435 10.82 -18.45 -17.14
CA ALA A 435 11.66 -17.45 -16.49
C ALA A 435 13.16 -17.79 -16.59
N LYS A 436 13.52 -19.06 -16.34
CA LYS A 436 14.91 -19.54 -16.47
C LYS A 436 15.44 -19.45 -17.89
N ASP A 437 14.65 -19.86 -18.89
CA ASP A 437 15.06 -19.83 -20.29
C ASP A 437 15.24 -18.37 -20.77
N VAL A 438 14.38 -17.43 -20.35
CA VAL A 438 14.53 -16.01 -20.67
C VAL A 438 15.76 -15.41 -19.98
N ARG A 439 16.01 -15.70 -18.69
CA ARG A 439 17.24 -15.26 -18.01
C ARG A 439 18.50 -15.75 -18.70
N ALA A 440 18.49 -16.99 -19.20
CA ALA A 440 19.63 -17.60 -19.87
C ALA A 440 19.77 -17.19 -21.36
N SER A 441 18.81 -16.43 -21.90
CA SER A 441 18.73 -16.15 -23.34
C SER A 441 19.71 -15.09 -23.85
N GLY A 442 20.28 -14.27 -22.97
CA GLY A 442 21.09 -13.11 -23.36
C GLY A 442 20.30 -11.83 -23.61
N ALA A 443 18.96 -11.83 -23.44
CA ALA A 443 18.12 -10.67 -23.73
C ALA A 443 18.51 -9.44 -22.88
N ALA A 444 18.73 -9.63 -21.58
CA ALA A 444 19.09 -8.53 -20.68
C ALA A 444 20.50 -7.98 -21.00
N GLU A 445 21.42 -8.85 -21.40
CA GLU A 445 22.76 -8.51 -21.85
C GLU A 445 22.71 -7.68 -23.14
N ALA A 446 21.92 -8.10 -24.14
CA ALA A 446 21.73 -7.35 -25.38
C ALA A 446 21.13 -5.96 -25.13
N MET A 447 20.16 -5.86 -24.21
CA MET A 447 19.61 -4.56 -23.77
C MET A 447 20.69 -3.68 -23.11
N ALA A 448 21.56 -4.26 -22.29
CA ALA A 448 22.66 -3.54 -21.64
C ALA A 448 23.71 -3.07 -22.67
N GLU A 449 24.01 -3.88 -23.68
CA GLU A 449 24.90 -3.47 -24.78
C GLU A 449 24.31 -2.31 -25.60
N GLY A 450 22.99 -2.32 -25.81
CA GLY A 450 22.26 -1.20 -26.43
C GLY A 450 22.35 0.08 -25.59
N GLU A 451 22.14 -0.03 -24.28
CA GLU A 451 22.30 1.07 -23.30
C GLU A 451 23.71 1.66 -23.35
N GLU A 452 24.75 0.81 -23.25
CA GLU A 452 26.15 1.25 -23.34
C GLU A 452 26.48 1.91 -24.68
N GLY A 453 25.93 1.37 -25.78
CA GLY A 453 26.08 1.94 -27.11
C GLY A 453 25.54 3.37 -27.17
N LEU A 454 24.34 3.60 -26.65
CA LEU A 454 23.71 4.92 -26.59
C LEU A 454 24.44 5.88 -25.63
N ALA A 455 24.88 5.39 -24.48
CA ALA A 455 25.65 6.15 -23.51
C ALA A 455 26.98 6.64 -24.09
N ALA A 456 27.59 5.85 -24.98
CA ALA A 456 28.78 6.18 -25.75
C ALA A 456 28.48 6.98 -27.04
N PHE A 457 27.23 7.41 -27.25
CA PHE A 457 26.77 8.11 -28.46
C PHE A 457 27.02 7.33 -29.77
N SER A 458 26.98 6.00 -29.71
CA SER A 458 27.01 5.12 -30.88
C SER A 458 25.60 4.63 -31.20
N GLY A 459 24.95 5.26 -32.18
CA GLY A 459 23.65 4.84 -32.69
C GLY A 459 23.69 3.45 -33.33
N THR A 460 24.81 3.04 -33.90
CA THR A 460 24.98 1.69 -34.47
C THR A 460 24.97 0.62 -33.38
N ARG A 461 25.74 0.80 -32.29
CA ARG A 461 25.74 -0.14 -31.15
C ARG A 461 24.39 -0.13 -30.44
N GLY A 462 23.81 1.04 -30.22
CA GLY A 462 22.49 1.20 -29.61
C GLY A 462 21.42 0.40 -30.37
N HIS A 463 21.36 0.56 -31.69
CA HIS A 463 20.44 -0.20 -32.52
C HIS A 463 20.73 -1.69 -32.56
N ALA A 464 21.99 -2.11 -32.64
CA ALA A 464 22.35 -3.53 -32.66
C ALA A 464 21.87 -4.27 -31.40
N GLY A 465 22.20 -3.73 -30.21
CA GLY A 465 21.75 -4.34 -28.95
C GLY A 465 20.23 -4.29 -28.78
N GLY A 466 19.59 -3.18 -29.16
CA GLY A 466 18.13 -3.06 -29.12
C GLY A 466 17.41 -4.06 -30.04
N GLN A 467 17.93 -4.27 -31.26
CA GLN A 467 17.40 -5.25 -32.21
C GLN A 467 17.62 -6.69 -31.75
N GLU A 468 18.83 -7.02 -31.28
CA GLU A 468 19.15 -8.35 -30.76
C GLU A 468 18.26 -8.71 -29.56
N ALA A 469 18.05 -7.77 -28.63
CA ALA A 469 17.12 -7.96 -27.52
C ALA A 469 15.69 -8.24 -28.01
N ALA A 470 15.21 -7.47 -29.00
CA ALA A 470 13.88 -7.70 -29.59
C ALA A 470 13.77 -9.08 -30.25
N ASP A 471 14.78 -9.48 -31.02
CA ASP A 471 14.81 -10.76 -31.73
C ASP A 471 14.89 -11.96 -30.76
N ILE A 472 15.64 -11.82 -29.65
CA ILE A 472 15.68 -12.84 -28.59
C ILE A 472 14.31 -12.97 -27.94
N LEU A 473 13.69 -11.86 -27.51
CA LEU A 473 12.38 -11.87 -26.86
C LEU A 473 11.29 -12.43 -27.79
N ASP A 474 11.35 -12.18 -29.11
CA ASP A 474 10.40 -12.71 -30.10
C ASP A 474 10.33 -14.25 -30.09
N GLN A 475 11.47 -14.92 -29.86
CA GLN A 475 11.54 -16.38 -29.80
C GLN A 475 10.71 -16.96 -28.64
N PHE A 476 10.46 -16.15 -27.61
CA PHE A 476 9.68 -16.52 -26.45
C PHE A 476 8.19 -16.24 -26.63
N ILE A 477 7.78 -15.36 -27.55
CA ILE A 477 6.36 -15.08 -27.85
C ILE A 477 5.64 -16.31 -28.40
N GLY A 478 6.32 -17.08 -29.26
CA GLY A 478 5.81 -18.37 -29.74
C GLY A 478 5.56 -19.39 -28.63
N ARG A 479 6.30 -19.28 -27.51
CA ARG A 479 6.15 -20.11 -26.30
C ARG A 479 5.14 -19.50 -25.31
N CYS A 480 5.04 -18.17 -25.19
CA CYS A 480 3.99 -17.50 -24.41
C CYS A 480 2.60 -17.85 -24.94
N ASN A 481 2.39 -17.85 -26.25
CA ASN A 481 1.11 -18.32 -26.84
C ASN A 481 0.77 -19.80 -26.50
N SER A 482 1.73 -20.59 -26.02
CA SER A 482 1.48 -21.92 -25.44
C SER A 482 1.26 -21.92 -23.92
N MET A 483 1.69 -20.88 -23.18
CA MET A 483 1.31 -20.62 -21.79
C MET A 483 -0.16 -20.18 -21.67
N GLY A 484 -0.62 -19.20 -22.46
CA GLY A 484 -2.03 -18.79 -22.47
C GLY A 484 -3.00 -19.88 -22.92
N LYS A 485 -2.56 -20.78 -23.83
CA LYS A 485 -3.34 -21.99 -24.20
C LYS A 485 -3.20 -23.14 -23.19
N GLY A 486 -2.10 -23.19 -22.45
CA GLY A 486 -1.89 -24.10 -21.31
C GLY A 486 -2.76 -23.74 -20.11
N GLY A 487 -2.97 -22.43 -19.86
CA GLY A 487 -3.88 -21.93 -18.84
C GLY A 487 -5.33 -22.36 -19.08
N GLN A 488 -5.81 -22.32 -20.33
CA GLN A 488 -7.13 -22.88 -20.68
C GLN A 488 -7.20 -24.42 -20.56
N GLY A 489 -6.06 -25.12 -20.66
CA GLY A 489 -5.98 -26.58 -20.51
C GLY A 489 -5.92 -27.05 -19.05
N CYS A 490 -5.29 -26.28 -18.16
CA CYS A 490 -5.24 -26.52 -16.72
C CYS A 490 -6.56 -26.12 -16.02
N LEU A 491 -7.31 -25.18 -16.60
CA LEU A 491 -8.63 -24.75 -16.12
C LEU A 491 -9.78 -25.68 -16.57
N LYS A 492 -9.56 -27.01 -16.60
CA LYS A 492 -10.66 -28.01 -16.68
C LYS A 492 -11.45 -28.05 -15.36
N PHE A 493 -11.95 -26.91 -14.94
CA PHE A 493 -13.15 -26.84 -14.11
C PHE A 493 -14.33 -27.24 -14.99
N SER A 494 -15.42 -27.72 -14.37
CA SER A 494 -16.62 -28.28 -15.02
C SER A 494 -16.85 -27.76 -16.46
N PRO A 495 -17.20 -28.60 -17.45
CA PRO A 495 -17.33 -28.21 -18.86
C PRO A 495 -18.15 -26.92 -19.12
N THR A 496 -19.05 -26.57 -18.20
CA THR A 496 -19.83 -25.33 -18.20
C THR A 496 -19.01 -24.08 -17.83
N LEU A 497 -18.12 -24.15 -16.83
CA LEU A 497 -17.28 -23.06 -16.34
C LEU A 497 -16.06 -22.76 -17.24
N ALA A 498 -15.48 -23.79 -17.86
CA ALA A 498 -14.31 -23.64 -18.74
C ALA A 498 -14.54 -22.66 -19.90
N SER A 499 -15.78 -22.58 -20.42
CA SER A 499 -16.16 -21.65 -21.48
C SER A 499 -16.29 -20.19 -21.02
N GLY A 500 -16.72 -19.97 -19.77
CA GLY A 500 -16.87 -18.63 -19.19
C GLY A 500 -15.58 -18.06 -18.61
N LEU A 501 -14.72 -18.93 -18.09
CA LEU A 501 -13.40 -18.57 -17.53
C LEU A 501 -12.47 -18.01 -18.61
N GLY A 502 -12.42 -18.63 -19.80
CA GLY A 502 -11.52 -18.21 -20.88
C GLY A 502 -11.73 -16.76 -21.33
N ASN A 503 -12.97 -16.37 -21.61
CA ASN A 503 -13.30 -14.99 -22.00
C ASN A 503 -13.14 -14.00 -20.84
N SER A 504 -13.32 -14.45 -19.60
CA SER A 504 -13.25 -13.57 -18.42
C SER A 504 -11.82 -13.20 -18.07
N ILE A 505 -10.86 -14.10 -18.32
CA ILE A 505 -9.44 -13.79 -18.21
C ILE A 505 -9.08 -12.67 -19.19
N ASP A 506 -9.51 -12.80 -20.46
CA ASP A 506 -9.29 -11.74 -21.45
C ASP A 506 -9.99 -10.44 -21.03
N GLN A 507 -11.24 -10.49 -20.56
CA GLN A 507 -11.96 -9.30 -20.07
C GLN A 507 -11.29 -8.64 -18.85
N LEU A 508 -10.73 -9.43 -17.93
CA LEU A 508 -9.98 -8.93 -16.77
C LEU A 508 -8.68 -8.26 -17.25
N LEU A 509 -7.89 -8.92 -18.08
CA LEU A 509 -6.68 -8.35 -18.67
C LEU A 509 -6.98 -7.09 -19.50
N ASP A 510 -8.04 -7.11 -20.31
CA ASP A 510 -8.53 -5.97 -21.08
C ASP A 510 -8.91 -4.79 -20.17
N SER A 511 -9.62 -5.08 -19.08
CA SER A 511 -9.99 -4.05 -18.10
C SER A 511 -8.74 -3.44 -17.46
N MET A 512 -7.69 -4.22 -17.24
CA MET A 512 -6.39 -3.74 -16.77
C MET A 512 -5.54 -3.05 -17.86
N GLY A 513 -6.06 -2.94 -19.09
CA GLY A 513 -5.37 -2.36 -20.24
C GLY A 513 -4.24 -3.25 -20.81
N MET A 514 -4.34 -4.57 -20.62
CA MET A 514 -3.35 -5.59 -21.01
C MET A 514 -3.78 -6.42 -22.23
N SER A 515 -4.91 -6.08 -22.86
CA SER A 515 -5.48 -6.83 -23.99
C SER A 515 -4.51 -7.07 -25.14
N MET A 516 -4.47 -8.32 -25.62
CA MET A 516 -3.86 -8.73 -26.89
C MET A 516 -4.66 -8.27 -28.14
N GLY A 517 -5.91 -7.83 -28.00
CA GLY A 517 -6.79 -7.47 -29.12
C GLY A 517 -6.53 -6.10 -29.75
N SER A 518 -5.79 -5.22 -29.08
CA SER A 518 -5.51 -3.85 -29.56
C SER A 518 -4.19 -3.72 -30.34
N PHE A 519 -3.50 -4.83 -30.62
CA PHE A 519 -2.25 -4.84 -31.41
C PHE A 519 -2.47 -4.76 -32.93
N GLY A 520 -3.73 -4.59 -33.38
CA GLY A 520 -4.09 -4.49 -34.79
C GLY A 520 -3.94 -3.08 -35.38
N MET A 521 -2.85 -2.86 -36.13
CA MET A 521 -2.74 -1.96 -37.30
C MET A 521 -3.81 -0.85 -37.41
N GLY A 522 -3.57 0.31 -36.80
CA GLY A 522 -4.44 1.46 -37.00
C GLY A 522 -4.05 2.68 -36.18
N GLN A 523 -3.50 3.67 -36.87
CA GLN A 523 -3.34 5.07 -36.45
C GLN A 523 -2.04 5.42 -35.72
N ALA A 524 -1.14 5.99 -36.53
CA ALA A 524 0.07 6.67 -36.13
C ALA A 524 -0.21 7.78 -35.10
N GLY A 525 0.62 7.80 -34.05
CA GLY A 525 0.92 8.98 -33.27
C GLY A 525 0.12 9.13 -31.97
N THR A 526 0.54 8.45 -30.90
CA THR A 526 0.88 9.10 -29.63
C THR A 526 1.51 8.12 -28.66
N SER A 527 2.68 8.49 -28.14
CA SER A 527 3.37 7.92 -26.98
C SER A 527 2.51 8.14 -25.71
N GLY A 528 1.43 7.38 -25.56
CA GLY A 528 0.45 7.56 -24.49
C GLY A 528 0.30 6.38 -23.51
N TYR A 529 0.74 5.18 -23.90
CA TYR A 529 0.40 3.96 -23.15
C TYR A 529 1.14 3.80 -21.82
N SER A 530 2.36 4.36 -21.69
CA SER A 530 3.14 4.33 -20.44
C SER A 530 2.74 5.41 -19.44
N ALA A 531 2.00 6.45 -19.87
CA ALA A 531 1.45 7.46 -18.97
C ALA A 531 0.21 6.95 -18.23
N SER A 532 -0.66 6.18 -18.92
CA SER A 532 -1.96 5.73 -18.38
C SER A 532 -1.88 4.67 -17.27
N ARG A 533 -0.88 3.77 -17.29
CA ARG A 533 -0.70 2.76 -16.22
C ARG A 533 0.03 3.32 -15.00
N ASN A 534 1.12 4.05 -15.21
CA ASN A 534 1.81 4.76 -14.12
C ASN A 534 0.91 5.82 -13.48
N SER A 535 -0.07 6.40 -14.19
CA SER A 535 -1.01 7.34 -13.59
C SER A 535 -2.12 6.68 -12.79
N LEU A 536 -2.49 5.42 -13.06
CA LEU A 536 -3.59 4.77 -12.33
C LEU A 536 -3.09 4.01 -11.11
N GLN A 537 -1.92 3.37 -11.11
CA GLN A 537 -1.40 2.74 -9.88
C GLN A 537 -0.92 3.77 -8.84
N ASN A 538 -0.50 4.95 -9.28
CA ASN A 538 -0.03 6.05 -8.41
C ASN A 538 -1.13 7.08 -8.06
N VAL A 539 -2.39 6.67 -8.13
CA VAL A 539 -3.54 7.51 -7.76
C VAL A 539 -4.30 6.86 -6.61
N GLY A 540 -4.41 7.54 -5.47
CA GLY A 540 -5.27 7.10 -4.37
C GLY A 540 -6.73 7.07 -4.84
N LEU A 541 -7.49 6.02 -4.53
CA LEU A 541 -8.89 5.87 -4.94
C LEU A 541 -9.76 5.61 -3.71
N TYR A 542 -10.67 6.53 -3.39
CA TYR A 542 -11.44 6.51 -2.14
C TYR A 542 -12.96 6.49 -2.40
N GLY A 543 -13.65 5.45 -1.94
CA GLY A 543 -15.08 5.31 -2.10
C GLY A 543 -15.61 4.02 -1.50
N GLN A 544 -16.93 3.83 -1.56
CA GLN A 544 -17.58 2.60 -1.13
C GLN A 544 -18.12 1.88 -2.36
N LEU A 545 -17.92 0.56 -2.41
CA LEU A 545 -18.59 -0.29 -3.39
C LEU A 545 -19.95 -0.72 -2.81
N PRO A 546 -21.04 -0.70 -3.60
CA PRO A 546 -22.36 -1.15 -3.15
C PRO A 546 -22.34 -2.59 -2.61
N MET A 547 -21.49 -3.44 -3.20
CA MET A 547 -21.33 -4.86 -2.84
C MET A 547 -20.47 -5.11 -1.59
N MET A 548 -19.99 -4.08 -0.89
CA MET A 548 -19.12 -4.20 0.30
C MET A 548 -19.65 -3.37 1.47
N SER A 549 -20.96 -3.31 1.66
CA SER A 549 -21.53 -2.89 2.94
C SER A 549 -21.16 -3.94 4.01
N GLN A 550 -19.95 -3.87 4.54
CA GLN A 550 -19.59 -4.59 5.76
C GLN A 550 -20.56 -4.14 6.84
N THR A 551 -21.45 -5.05 7.24
CA THR A 551 -22.26 -4.89 8.44
C THR A 551 -21.32 -4.66 9.61
N THR A 552 -21.29 -3.41 10.08
CA THR A 552 -20.53 -2.98 11.25
C THR A 552 -21.09 -3.67 12.49
N ALA A 553 -20.54 -4.84 12.81
CA ALA A 553 -20.70 -5.43 14.13
C ALA A 553 -19.97 -4.55 15.16
N SER A 554 -20.75 -4.02 16.09
CA SER A 554 -20.33 -3.16 17.20
C SER A 554 -19.14 -3.72 18.00
N GLY A 555 -18.04 -2.96 18.07
CA GLY A 555 -16.98 -3.16 19.07
C GLY A 555 -15.56 -2.95 18.53
N GLN A 556 -14.84 -1.99 19.12
CA GLN A 556 -13.40 -1.68 18.94
C GLN A 556 -12.99 -0.99 17.63
N GLY A 557 -13.28 0.31 17.54
CA GLY A 557 -12.95 1.20 16.41
C GLY A 557 -11.57 1.85 16.45
N LYS A 558 -10.49 1.14 16.82
CA LYS A 558 -9.12 1.68 16.69
C LYS A 558 -8.13 0.74 16.00
N ASP A 559 -8.26 -0.58 16.18
CA ASP A 559 -7.27 -1.53 15.65
C ASP A 559 -7.61 -2.09 14.25
N ARG A 560 -8.86 -1.93 13.78
CA ARG A 560 -9.31 -2.48 12.48
C ARG A 560 -9.04 -1.58 11.26
N MET A 561 -8.92 -0.27 11.44
CA MET A 561 -8.57 0.65 10.33
C MET A 561 -7.13 0.44 9.87
N ALA A 562 -6.23 0.05 10.78
CA ALA A 562 -4.87 -0.38 10.44
C ALA A 562 -4.86 -1.65 9.55
N ALA A 563 -5.81 -2.57 9.75
CA ALA A 563 -5.96 -3.77 8.93
C ALA A 563 -6.61 -3.50 7.56
N ILE A 564 -7.45 -2.46 7.44
CA ILE A 564 -8.02 -2.01 6.16
C ILE A 564 -6.95 -1.29 5.33
N LEU A 565 -6.13 -0.45 5.96
CA LEU A 565 -4.96 0.18 5.33
C LEU A 565 -3.93 -0.85 4.85
N ALA A 566 -3.73 -1.94 5.61
CA ALA A 566 -2.86 -3.05 5.20
C ALA A 566 -3.43 -3.91 4.06
N ARG A 567 -4.73 -3.84 3.75
CA ARG A 567 -5.34 -4.60 2.64
C ARG A 567 -5.42 -3.83 1.32
N GLN A 568 -5.57 -2.50 1.36
CA GLN A 568 -5.57 -1.67 0.14
C GLN A 568 -4.19 -1.48 -0.47
N THR A 569 -3.13 -1.68 0.31
CA THR A 569 -1.79 -1.96 -0.21
C THR A 569 -1.65 -3.47 -0.18
N GLY A 570 -1.53 -4.17 -1.31
CA GLY A 570 -1.36 -5.63 -1.32
C GLY A 570 -0.23 -6.09 -0.39
N SER A 571 -0.55 -6.42 0.86
CA SER A 571 0.39 -6.79 1.90
C SER A 571 -0.14 -8.03 2.62
N GLY A 572 0.24 -9.19 2.08
CA GLY A 572 0.27 -10.42 2.85
C GLY A 572 1.24 -10.24 4.02
N ALA A 573 0.90 -10.85 5.16
CA ALA A 573 1.73 -10.85 6.36
C ALA A 573 3.05 -11.60 6.08
N ASP A 574 4.04 -10.87 5.57
CA ASP A 574 5.41 -11.36 5.41
C ASP A 574 6.28 -10.66 6.46
N GLU A 575 6.68 -11.43 7.48
CA GLU A 575 7.46 -10.97 8.64
C GLU A 575 8.90 -10.57 8.27
N GLN A 576 9.26 -10.51 6.99
CA GLN A 576 10.56 -10.07 6.49
C GLN A 576 10.46 -9.08 5.32
N ASN A 577 9.38 -8.30 5.22
CA ASN A 577 9.27 -7.24 4.23
C ASN A 577 9.93 -5.91 4.72
N PRO A 578 11.07 -5.46 4.14
CA PRO A 578 11.72 -4.19 4.51
C PRO A 578 10.93 -2.92 4.12
N TRP A 579 9.72 -3.09 3.57
CA TRP A 579 8.81 -2.05 3.10
C TRP A 579 7.55 -1.86 3.99
N ALA A 580 7.43 -2.62 5.10
CA ALA A 580 6.30 -2.48 6.02
C ALA A 580 6.37 -1.18 6.86
N VAL A 581 5.26 -0.45 6.93
CA VAL A 581 5.12 0.75 7.78
C VAL A 581 4.44 0.35 9.09
N ASP A 582 5.22 0.27 10.17
CA ASP A 582 4.72 0.09 11.54
C ASP A 582 4.19 1.43 12.07
N PRO A 583 2.88 1.58 12.35
CA PRO A 583 2.33 2.83 12.88
C PRO A 583 2.72 3.10 14.35
N GLY A 584 3.39 2.15 15.03
CA GLY A 584 3.86 2.27 16.41
C GLY A 584 5.37 2.15 16.61
N GLY A 585 6.16 1.90 15.56
CA GLY A 585 7.59 1.56 15.69
C GLY A 585 8.43 1.87 14.46
N LYS A 586 9.74 1.99 14.69
CA LYS A 586 10.80 2.49 13.78
C LYS A 586 10.47 2.49 12.27
N LEU A 587 10.18 3.69 11.75
CA LEU A 587 10.15 4.00 10.31
C LEU A 587 11.45 3.55 9.60
N GLN A 588 11.35 2.52 8.77
CA GLN A 588 12.31 2.22 7.71
C GLN A 588 11.91 2.98 6.43
N ALA A 589 12.91 3.55 5.75
CA ALA A 589 12.72 4.42 4.60
C ALA A 589 12.59 3.60 3.32
N ALA A 590 11.53 3.88 2.57
CA ALA A 590 11.21 3.33 1.26
C ALA A 590 10.91 4.47 0.29
N GLY A 591 11.67 4.60 -0.81
CA GLY A 591 11.39 5.50 -1.95
C GLY A 591 10.54 4.78 -3.01
N ALA A 592 9.83 5.40 -3.95
CA ALA A 592 9.86 6.74 -4.57
C ALA A 592 8.39 7.17 -4.84
N ALA A 593 7.98 8.45 -4.88
CA ALA A 593 8.41 9.51 -5.77
C ALA A 593 8.46 10.87 -5.03
N SER A 594 9.38 11.74 -5.46
CA SER A 594 9.94 12.87 -4.70
C SER A 594 10.81 12.43 -3.50
N ALA A 595 12.01 11.94 -3.80
CA ALA A 595 12.99 11.56 -2.79
C ALA A 595 13.52 12.81 -2.04
N VAL A 596 12.75 13.28 -1.07
CA VAL A 596 13.16 14.30 -0.12
C VAL A 596 13.74 13.58 1.10
N VAL A 597 15.08 13.50 1.12
CA VAL A 597 15.90 12.76 2.10
C VAL A 597 15.51 13.09 3.55
N PRO A 598 15.31 12.10 4.45
CA PRO A 598 14.98 12.33 5.87
C PRO A 598 16.00 13.22 6.60
N VAL A 599 15.54 13.99 7.60
CA VAL A 599 16.35 14.95 8.38
C VAL A 599 17.57 14.27 9.04
N THR A 600 17.39 13.06 9.57
CA THR A 600 18.47 12.25 10.18
C THR A 600 19.51 11.76 9.17
N TYR A 601 19.14 11.60 7.91
CA TYR A 601 20.05 11.21 6.84
C TYR A 601 20.78 12.43 6.28
N ARG A 602 20.11 13.58 6.14
CA ARG A 602 20.76 14.87 5.82
C ARG A 602 21.80 15.26 6.86
N SER A 603 21.51 15.08 8.15
CA SER A 603 22.47 15.38 9.21
C SER A 603 23.70 14.48 9.16
N ARG A 604 23.55 13.18 8.85
CA ARG A 604 24.66 12.23 8.65
C ARG A 604 25.49 12.52 7.41
N VAL A 605 24.85 12.85 6.29
CA VAL A 605 25.54 13.20 5.05
C VAL A 605 26.26 14.55 5.18
N GLY A 606 25.62 15.55 5.79
CA GLY A 606 26.23 16.84 6.10
C GLY A 606 27.45 16.70 7.03
N SER A 607 27.32 15.92 8.10
CA SER A 607 28.46 15.66 9.01
C SER A 607 29.55 14.80 8.38
N TYR A 608 29.24 13.91 7.43
CA TYR A 608 30.22 13.20 6.62
C TYR A 608 31.00 14.15 5.70
N PHE A 609 30.31 14.98 4.90
CA PHE A 609 30.98 15.94 4.01
C PHE A 609 31.76 17.02 4.76
N GLN A 610 31.29 17.43 5.94
CA GLN A 610 32.00 18.36 6.80
C GLN A 610 33.26 17.73 7.40
N ARG A 611 33.19 16.44 7.81
CA ARG A 611 34.37 15.68 8.27
C ARG A 611 35.38 15.43 7.14
N VAL A 612 34.92 15.13 5.92
CA VAL A 612 35.78 14.99 4.73
C VAL A 612 36.43 16.33 4.38
N ALA A 613 35.69 17.43 4.41
CA ALA A 613 36.23 18.78 4.18
C ALA A 613 37.32 19.13 5.22
N ASP A 614 37.06 18.84 6.51
CA ASP A 614 38.02 19.05 7.60
C ASP A 614 39.26 18.13 7.51
N GLU A 615 39.13 16.92 6.94
CA GLU A 615 40.25 16.01 6.69
C GLU A 615 41.08 16.40 5.46
N THR A 616 40.45 16.97 4.42
CA THR A 616 41.15 17.48 3.23
C THR A 616 41.78 18.86 3.40
N ALA A 617 41.47 19.57 4.50
CA ALA A 617 42.02 20.88 4.83
C ALA A 617 43.25 20.83 5.77
N LYS A 618 43.76 19.63 6.09
CA LYS A 618 45.10 19.41 6.67
C LYS A 618 46.12 19.19 5.57
#